data_AF-M3F1Q6-F1
#
_entry.id   AF-M3F1Q6-F1
#
_cell.length_a   1.000
_cell.length_b   1.000
_cell.length_c   1.000
_cell.angle_alpha   90.00
_cell.angle_beta   90.00
_cell.angle_gamma   90.00
#
_symmetry.space_group_name_H-M   'P 1'
#
loop_
_entity.id
_entity.type
_entity.pdbx_description
1 polymer ?
#
loop_
_entity_poly.entity_id
_entity_poly.type
_entity_poly.pdbx_seq_one_letter_code
_entity_poly.pdbx_strand_id
1 'polypeptide(L)'
;MYLATRRPHKLLKGYLGEKLQWLVPWIMITLVSMIVLLPSYFVIRTLISEALSILFKLRISLSEDKIIETLMNFALLTDFITDNEFFWVKVPEIYGEFAENYVDILNLDSIYGILSNASSFILGNIELPTGILMNLFFALLVLFFLYQDGKKVERFILDNLPFSKQLEEQVGRKLTAAVQTVIRGNLIISILQGTAIYILLWIAGISSPFLYASLAAFFSIIPVVGTSAVWLPIGLYILFLENNPMMAYFFYGKWTILLRSSRKFRKT
;
A
#
# COMPACT_ATOMS: atom_id res chain seq x y z
N MET A 1 -12.66 -5.93 -15.07
CA MET A 1 -12.48 -4.65 -15.78
C MET A 1 -13.26 -4.58 -17.10
N TYR A 2 -13.09 -5.56 -18.01
CA TYR A 2 -13.87 -5.67 -19.27
C TYR A 2 -15.40 -5.52 -19.09
N LEU A 3 -15.98 -6.17 -18.07
CA LEU A 3 -17.42 -6.07 -17.76
C LEU A 3 -17.87 -4.65 -17.40
N ALA A 4 -17.01 -3.85 -16.77
CA ALA A 4 -17.31 -2.45 -16.40
C ALA A 4 -17.15 -1.50 -17.60
N THR A 5 -16.22 -1.77 -18.50
CA THR A 5 -15.93 -0.93 -19.70
C THR A 5 -16.74 -1.34 -20.94
N ARG A 6 -17.59 -2.36 -20.83
CA ARG A 6 -18.44 -2.87 -21.93
C ARG A 6 -19.47 -1.86 -22.44
N ARG A 7 -20.06 -1.04 -21.55
CA ARG A 7 -21.00 0.04 -21.92
C ARG A 7 -20.32 1.15 -22.74
N PRO A 8 -19.21 1.76 -22.27
CA PRO A 8 -18.52 2.79 -23.05
C PRO A 8 -17.99 2.27 -24.39
N HIS A 9 -17.50 1.02 -24.46
CA HIS A 9 -17.08 0.41 -25.74
C HIS A 9 -18.23 0.32 -26.77
N LYS A 10 -19.44 -0.08 -26.34
CA LYS A 10 -20.62 -0.14 -27.23
C LYS A 10 -21.09 1.24 -27.67
N LEU A 11 -21.04 2.24 -26.77
CA LEU A 11 -21.39 3.62 -27.10
C LEU A 11 -20.41 4.20 -28.13
N LEU A 12 -19.09 4.04 -27.91
CA LEU A 12 -18.08 4.47 -28.89
C LEU A 12 -18.26 3.79 -30.25
N LYS A 13 -18.60 2.50 -30.28
CA LYS A 13 -18.89 1.78 -31.53
C LYS A 13 -20.12 2.33 -32.27
N GLY A 14 -21.09 2.90 -31.56
CA GLY A 14 -22.25 3.56 -32.14
C GLY A 14 -21.94 4.97 -32.69
N TYR A 15 -21.03 5.70 -32.05
CA TYR A 15 -20.60 7.04 -32.48
C TYR A 15 -19.58 7.02 -33.64
N LEU A 16 -18.67 6.05 -33.67
CA LEU A 16 -17.73 5.85 -34.77
C LEU A 16 -18.41 5.02 -35.87
N GLY A 17 -18.76 5.66 -36.99
CA GLY A 17 -19.36 5.01 -38.15
C GLY A 17 -18.57 3.78 -38.65
N GLU A 18 -19.20 2.90 -39.45
CA GLU A 18 -18.69 1.56 -39.77
C GLU A 18 -17.23 1.50 -40.26
N LYS A 19 -16.77 2.52 -41.00
CA LYS A 19 -15.38 2.62 -41.49
C LYS A 19 -14.32 2.77 -40.39
N LEU A 20 -14.68 3.27 -39.21
CA LEU A 20 -13.74 3.57 -38.11
C LEU A 20 -13.89 2.62 -36.92
N GLN A 21 -14.74 1.58 -37.01
CA GLN A 21 -14.97 0.64 -35.91
C GLN A 21 -13.71 -0.13 -35.48
N TRP A 22 -12.73 -0.29 -36.37
CA TRP A 22 -11.45 -0.93 -36.07
C TRP A 22 -10.57 -0.13 -35.10
N LEU A 23 -10.82 1.18 -34.94
CA LEU A 23 -10.11 2.05 -33.98
C LEU A 23 -10.69 1.99 -32.57
N VAL A 24 -11.93 1.51 -32.40
CA VAL A 24 -12.62 1.50 -31.10
C VAL A 24 -11.84 0.74 -30.02
N PRO A 25 -11.24 -0.44 -30.28
CA PRO A 25 -10.41 -1.13 -29.28
C PRO A 25 -9.18 -0.32 -28.88
N TRP A 26 -8.50 0.32 -29.83
CA TRP A 26 -7.31 1.15 -29.58
C TRP A 26 -7.63 2.35 -28.70
N ILE A 27 -8.71 3.08 -29.03
CA ILE A 27 -9.18 4.22 -28.24
C ILE A 27 -9.54 3.78 -26.81
N MET A 28 -10.23 2.65 -26.67
CA MET A 28 -10.60 2.10 -25.36
C MET A 28 -9.39 1.68 -24.55
N ILE A 29 -8.38 1.06 -25.15
CA ILE A 29 -7.16 0.67 -24.44
C ILE A 29 -6.41 1.91 -23.98
N THR A 30 -6.19 2.90 -24.84
CA THR A 30 -5.51 4.13 -24.46
C THR A 30 -6.23 4.84 -23.32
N LEU A 31 -7.56 4.99 -23.44
CA LEU A 31 -8.36 5.66 -22.42
C LEU A 31 -8.35 4.90 -21.08
N VAL A 32 -8.53 3.58 -21.11
CA VAL A 32 -8.50 2.74 -19.90
C VAL A 32 -7.11 2.75 -19.26
N SER A 33 -6.06 2.66 -20.07
CA SER A 33 -4.68 2.76 -19.61
C SER A 33 -4.41 4.12 -18.98
N MET A 34 -4.85 5.23 -19.59
CA MET A 34 -4.68 6.56 -19.00
C MET A 34 -5.41 6.71 -17.65
N ILE A 35 -6.66 6.24 -17.57
CA ILE A 35 -7.46 6.32 -16.33
C ILE A 35 -6.82 5.50 -15.19
N VAL A 36 -6.14 4.40 -15.50
CA VAL A 36 -5.48 3.58 -14.46
C VAL A 36 -4.07 4.05 -14.17
N LEU A 37 -3.25 4.24 -15.19
CA LEU A 37 -1.82 4.52 -15.05
C LEU A 37 -1.58 5.89 -14.42
N LEU A 38 -2.37 6.91 -14.74
CA LEU A 38 -2.13 8.26 -14.25
C LEU A 38 -2.37 8.38 -12.73
N PRO A 39 -3.51 7.96 -12.16
CA PRO A 39 -3.68 7.93 -10.71
C PRO A 39 -2.69 7.00 -10.02
N SER A 40 -2.42 5.82 -10.62
CA SER A 40 -1.45 4.86 -10.06
C SER A 40 -0.05 5.46 -9.99
N TYR A 41 0.37 6.22 -11.00
CA TYR A 41 1.65 6.93 -11.02
C TYR A 41 1.76 7.89 -9.83
N PHE A 42 0.75 8.74 -9.59
CA PHE A 42 0.75 9.64 -8.45
C PHE A 42 0.77 8.91 -7.10
N VAL A 43 -0.05 7.86 -6.96
CA VAL A 43 -0.08 7.05 -5.73
C VAL A 43 1.28 6.40 -5.47
N ILE A 44 1.84 5.68 -6.45
CA ILE A 44 3.11 4.97 -6.28
C ILE A 44 4.24 5.97 -6.03
N ARG A 45 4.28 7.09 -6.76
CA ARG A 45 5.26 8.15 -6.56
C ARG A 45 5.24 8.66 -5.11
N THR A 46 4.07 9.02 -4.60
CA THR A 46 3.92 9.53 -3.24
C THR A 46 4.30 8.47 -2.21
N LEU A 47 3.86 7.22 -2.39
CA LEU A 47 4.22 6.11 -1.50
C LEU A 47 5.72 5.90 -1.42
N ILE A 48 6.42 5.87 -2.56
CA ILE A 48 7.87 5.69 -2.57
C ILE A 48 8.55 6.88 -1.88
N SER A 49 8.13 8.11 -2.17
CA SER A 49 8.73 9.30 -1.55
C SER A 49 8.54 9.34 -0.03
N GLU A 50 7.36 8.98 0.47
CA GLU A 50 7.07 8.96 1.90
C GLU A 50 7.74 7.77 2.62
N ALA A 51 7.85 6.62 1.95
CA ALA A 51 8.61 5.48 2.45
C ALA A 51 10.10 5.80 2.57
N LEU A 52 10.70 6.44 1.55
CA LEU A 52 12.08 6.91 1.60
C LEU A 52 12.29 7.93 2.73
N SER A 53 11.35 8.85 2.92
CA SER A 53 11.41 9.82 4.02
C SER A 53 11.43 9.14 5.40
N ILE A 54 10.57 8.13 5.61
CA ILE A 54 10.54 7.36 6.86
C ILE A 54 11.82 6.56 7.03
N LEU A 55 12.32 5.89 6.00
CA LEU A 55 13.57 5.14 6.08
C LEU A 55 14.75 6.05 6.43
N PHE A 56 14.81 7.23 5.82
CA PHE A 56 15.83 8.23 6.14
C PHE A 56 15.71 8.73 7.59
N LYS A 57 14.49 9.01 8.07
CA LYS A 57 14.24 9.38 9.47
C LYS A 57 14.59 8.28 10.45
N LEU A 58 14.25 7.03 10.14
CA LEU A 58 14.62 5.85 10.94
C LEU A 58 16.14 5.71 11.01
N ARG A 59 16.82 5.84 9.86
CA ARG A 59 18.29 5.77 9.80
C ARG A 59 18.96 6.83 10.67
N ILE A 60 18.48 8.07 10.62
CA ILE A 60 19.00 9.16 11.46
C ILE A 60 18.65 8.94 12.93
N SER A 61 17.43 8.51 13.23
CA SER A 61 16.98 8.35 14.62
C SER A 61 17.67 7.17 15.32
N LEU A 62 18.12 6.18 14.56
CA LEU A 62 18.89 5.04 15.03
C LEU A 62 20.40 5.31 15.01
N SER A 63 20.88 6.49 14.63
CA SER A 63 22.32 6.79 14.65
C SER A 63 22.82 6.97 16.09
N GLU A 64 24.09 6.62 16.32
CA GLU A 64 24.76 6.71 17.63
C GLU A 64 24.55 8.07 18.28
N ASP A 65 24.87 9.14 17.53
CA ASP A 65 24.73 10.53 17.98
C ASP A 65 23.31 10.84 18.46
N LYS A 66 22.29 10.36 17.73
CA LYS A 66 20.90 10.69 18.02
C LYS A 66 20.35 9.89 19.19
N ILE A 67 20.84 8.66 19.38
CA ILE A 67 20.54 7.85 20.57
C ILE A 67 21.13 8.53 21.81
N ILE A 68 22.39 8.96 21.76
CA ILE A 68 23.04 9.67 22.86
C ILE A 68 22.30 10.99 23.14
N GLU A 69 21.97 11.78 22.12
CA GLU A 69 21.19 13.02 22.26
C GLU A 69 19.82 12.75 22.92
N THR A 70 19.13 11.68 22.51
CA THR A 70 17.83 11.31 23.07
C THR A 70 17.94 10.90 24.53
N LEU A 71 18.98 10.15 24.89
CA LEU A 71 19.26 9.76 26.28
C LEU A 71 19.63 10.97 27.14
N MET A 72 20.42 11.91 26.61
CA MET A 72 20.81 13.14 27.30
C MET A 72 19.65 14.12 27.49
N ASN A 73 18.65 14.11 26.60
CA ASN A 73 17.46 14.96 26.70
C ASN A 73 16.51 14.54 27.84
N PHE A 74 16.68 13.36 28.45
CA PHE A 74 15.96 13.00 29.66
C PHE A 74 16.62 13.61 30.89
N ALA A 75 16.02 14.68 31.43
CA ALA A 75 16.52 15.43 32.59
C ALA A 75 16.81 14.59 33.86
N LEU A 76 16.18 13.42 34.01
CA LEU A 76 16.44 12.49 35.11
C LEU A 76 17.66 11.58 34.89
N LEU A 77 18.10 11.45 33.63
CA LEU A 77 19.19 10.58 33.21
C LEU A 77 20.47 11.36 32.90
N THR A 78 20.39 12.67 32.64
CA THR A 78 21.55 13.49 32.23
C THR A 78 22.69 13.45 33.25
N ASP A 79 22.39 13.63 34.54
CA ASP A 79 23.40 13.60 35.61
C ASP A 79 23.99 12.19 35.78
N PHE A 80 23.13 11.16 35.70
CA PHE A 80 23.55 9.75 35.80
C PHE A 80 24.42 9.28 34.62
N ILE A 81 24.13 9.77 33.41
CA ILE A 81 24.88 9.45 32.19
C ILE A 81 26.22 10.17 32.18
N THR A 82 26.24 11.45 32.57
CA THR A 82 27.45 12.29 32.49
C THR A 82 28.50 11.85 33.51
N ASP A 83 28.08 11.49 34.73
CA ASP A 83 28.99 11.12 35.82
C ASP A 83 29.53 9.69 35.72
N ASN A 84 29.04 8.85 34.80
CA ASN A 84 29.34 7.43 34.75
C ASN A 84 30.09 7.04 33.46
N GLU A 85 31.37 6.69 33.60
CA GLU A 85 32.28 6.31 32.52
C GLU A 85 31.74 5.15 31.66
N PHE A 86 30.86 4.30 32.22
CA PHE A 86 30.17 3.26 31.48
C PHE A 86 29.46 3.80 30.22
N PHE A 87 28.80 4.96 30.29
CA PHE A 87 28.03 5.47 29.16
C PHE A 87 28.89 6.01 28.02
N TRP A 88 30.09 6.49 28.32
CA TRP A 88 30.99 7.05 27.31
C TRP A 88 31.86 5.99 26.64
N VAL A 89 32.05 4.84 27.29
CA VAL A 89 32.91 3.76 26.79
C VAL A 89 32.10 2.55 26.32
N LYS A 90 31.15 2.06 27.12
CA LYS A 90 30.41 0.82 26.81
C LYS A 90 29.20 1.03 25.92
N VAL A 91 28.54 2.18 25.95
CA VAL A 91 27.36 2.40 25.08
C VAL A 91 27.73 2.49 23.60
N PRO A 92 28.82 3.16 23.20
CA PRO A 92 29.33 3.07 21.83
C PRO A 92 29.64 1.63 21.41
N GLU A 93 30.24 0.83 22.30
CA GLU A 93 30.57 -0.58 22.04
C GLU A 93 29.31 -1.44 21.87
N ILE A 94 28.33 -1.30 22.78
CA ILE A 94 27.02 -1.98 22.71
C ILE A 94 26.24 -1.54 21.47
N TYR A 95 26.31 -0.25 21.11
CA TYR A 95 25.67 0.27 19.90
C TYR A 95 26.34 -0.30 18.66
N GLY A 96 27.68 -0.37 18.61
CA GLY A 96 28.42 -0.98 17.50
C GLY A 96 27.99 -2.44 17.29
N GLU A 97 27.94 -3.22 18.38
CA GLU A 97 27.47 -4.61 18.34
C GLU A 97 25.98 -4.71 17.96
N PHE A 98 25.14 -3.78 18.42
CA PHE A 98 23.72 -3.74 18.04
C PHE A 98 23.53 -3.34 16.57
N ALA A 99 24.30 -2.38 16.07
CA ALA A 99 24.23 -1.90 14.70
C ALA A 99 24.65 -3.01 13.73
N GLU A 100 25.77 -3.68 14.01
CA GLU A 100 26.21 -4.82 13.21
C GLU A 100 25.20 -5.99 13.26
N ASN A 101 24.65 -6.32 14.44
CA ASN A 101 23.78 -7.49 14.56
C ASN A 101 22.31 -7.25 14.20
N TYR A 102 21.77 -6.03 14.34
CA TYR A 102 20.32 -5.78 14.22
C TYR A 102 19.97 -4.72 13.17
N VAL A 103 20.79 -3.69 12.97
CA VAL A 103 20.55 -2.71 11.90
C VAL A 103 20.80 -3.35 10.53
N ASP A 104 21.76 -4.29 10.45
CA ASP A 104 21.98 -5.10 9.25
C ASP A 104 20.83 -6.10 8.97
N ILE A 105 20.18 -6.67 10.00
CA ILE A 105 18.97 -7.51 9.84
C ILE A 105 17.82 -6.73 9.17
N LEU A 106 17.69 -5.44 9.47
CA LEU A 106 16.69 -4.58 8.83
C LEU A 106 17.06 -4.22 7.39
N ASN A 107 18.31 -4.45 6.98
CA ASN A 107 18.87 -4.20 5.66
C ASN A 107 18.45 -2.85 5.06
N LEU A 108 18.49 -1.81 5.91
CA LEU A 108 17.94 -0.49 5.59
C LEU A 108 18.63 0.14 4.38
N ASP A 109 19.93 -0.12 4.19
CA ASP A 109 20.69 0.41 3.05
C ASP A 109 20.26 -0.26 1.73
N SER A 110 20.01 -1.58 1.71
CA SER A 110 19.48 -2.23 0.50
C SER A 110 18.05 -1.80 0.22
N ILE A 111 17.20 -1.68 1.24
CA ILE A 111 15.81 -1.21 1.07
C ILE A 111 15.80 0.22 0.55
N TYR A 112 16.62 1.10 1.14
CA TYR A 112 16.77 2.49 0.69
C TYR A 112 17.30 2.54 -0.74
N GLY A 113 18.30 1.72 -1.10
CA GLY A 113 18.82 1.61 -2.45
C GLY A 113 17.76 1.16 -3.46
N ILE A 114 16.99 0.11 -3.15
CA ILE A 114 15.89 -0.39 -4.01
C ILE A 114 14.83 0.71 -4.21
N LEU A 115 14.39 1.34 -3.13
CA LEU A 115 13.36 2.39 -3.20
C LEU A 115 13.88 3.66 -3.86
N SER A 116 15.15 4.01 -3.68
CA SER A 116 15.78 5.16 -4.32
C SER A 116 15.88 4.93 -5.84
N ASN A 117 16.29 3.73 -6.26
CA ASN A 117 16.30 3.33 -7.66
C ASN A 117 14.89 3.31 -8.27
N ALA A 118 13.90 2.81 -7.52
CA ALA A 118 12.51 2.88 -7.95
C ALA A 118 12.01 4.33 -8.04
N SER A 119 12.44 5.21 -7.11
CA SER A 119 12.09 6.63 -7.13
C SER A 119 12.69 7.35 -8.33
N SER A 120 13.95 7.08 -8.70
CA SER A 120 14.60 7.72 -9.85
C SER A 120 13.95 7.30 -11.18
N PHE A 121 13.53 6.03 -11.27
CA PHE A 121 12.69 5.53 -12.37
C PHE A 121 11.35 6.27 -12.47
N ILE A 122 10.65 6.51 -11.36
CA ILE A 122 9.35 7.21 -11.36
C ILE A 122 9.51 8.72 -11.57
N LEU A 123 10.57 9.33 -11.04
CA LEU A 123 10.68 10.78 -10.89
C LEU A 123 11.43 11.51 -12.02
N GLY A 124 12.20 10.84 -12.88
CA GLY A 124 12.92 11.61 -13.91
C GLY A 124 13.86 10.89 -14.87
N ASN A 125 14.21 9.61 -14.67
CA ASN A 125 15.04 8.91 -15.63
C ASN A 125 14.17 8.18 -16.67
N ILE A 126 14.24 8.63 -17.93
CA ILE A 126 13.49 8.07 -19.07
C ILE A 126 13.96 6.66 -19.46
N GLU A 127 15.04 6.16 -18.86
CA GLU A 127 15.51 4.79 -19.03
C GLU A 127 14.56 3.81 -18.30
N LEU A 128 13.41 3.56 -18.93
CA LEU A 128 12.53 2.48 -18.53
C LEU A 128 13.27 1.16 -18.79
N PRO A 129 13.47 0.29 -17.78
CA PRO A 129 14.05 -1.02 -17.99
C PRO A 129 13.26 -1.75 -19.08
N THR A 130 13.96 -2.27 -20.08
CA THR A 130 13.36 -2.91 -21.25
C THR A 130 12.37 -4.03 -20.87
N GLY A 131 12.63 -4.74 -19.77
CA GLY A 131 11.71 -5.74 -19.21
C GLY A 131 10.35 -5.18 -18.78
N ILE A 132 10.30 -3.97 -18.20
CA ILE A 132 9.03 -3.35 -17.77
C ILE A 132 8.22 -2.94 -19.01
N LEU A 133 8.87 -2.34 -20.01
CA LEU A 133 8.23 -1.98 -21.28
C LEU A 133 7.67 -3.21 -22.00
N MET A 134 8.43 -4.31 -22.03
CA MET A 134 7.98 -5.58 -22.62
C MET A 134 6.79 -6.16 -21.85
N ASN A 135 6.85 -6.21 -20.53
CA ASN A 135 5.74 -6.70 -19.72
C ASN A 135 4.48 -5.84 -19.89
N LEU A 136 4.63 -4.51 -19.93
CA LEU A 136 3.52 -3.60 -20.19
C LEU A 136 2.95 -3.81 -21.59
N PHE A 137 3.81 -3.97 -22.60
CA PHE A 137 3.39 -4.28 -23.97
C PHE A 137 2.58 -5.57 -24.03
N PHE A 138 3.08 -6.66 -23.45
CA PHE A 138 2.35 -7.94 -23.42
C PHE A 138 1.06 -7.84 -22.61
N ALA A 139 1.03 -7.11 -21.49
CA ALA A 139 -0.19 -6.89 -20.72
C ALA A 139 -1.25 -6.13 -21.53
N LEU A 140 -0.84 -5.07 -22.24
CA LEU A 140 -1.73 -4.31 -23.13
C LEU A 140 -2.20 -5.14 -24.32
N LEU A 141 -1.34 -6.02 -24.85
CA LEU A 141 -1.67 -6.95 -25.93
C LEU A 141 -2.68 -8.01 -25.46
N VAL A 142 -2.50 -8.59 -24.27
CA VAL A 142 -3.48 -9.50 -23.66
C VAL A 142 -4.81 -8.76 -23.43
N LEU A 143 -4.76 -7.53 -22.93
CA LEU A 143 -5.96 -6.71 -22.73
C LEU A 143 -6.67 -6.39 -24.05
N PHE A 144 -5.91 -6.14 -25.14
CA PHE A 144 -6.44 -5.96 -26.48
C PHE A 144 -7.23 -7.18 -26.95
N PHE A 145 -6.64 -8.38 -26.87
CA PHE A 145 -7.32 -9.61 -27.26
C PHE A 145 -8.52 -9.91 -26.35
N LEU A 146 -8.43 -9.59 -25.07
CA LEU A 146 -9.57 -9.70 -24.16
C LEU A 146 -10.71 -8.74 -24.54
N TYR A 147 -10.41 -7.54 -25.03
CA TYR A 147 -11.43 -6.61 -25.54
C TYR A 147 -12.07 -7.11 -26.84
N GLN A 148 -11.27 -7.67 -27.75
CA GLN A 148 -11.73 -8.15 -29.06
C GLN A 148 -12.54 -9.44 -28.94
N ASP A 149 -12.03 -10.44 -28.21
CA ASP A 149 -12.55 -11.81 -28.18
C ASP A 149 -13.00 -12.28 -26.79
N GLY A 150 -13.07 -11.40 -25.79
CA GLY A 150 -13.35 -11.77 -24.39
C GLY A 150 -14.61 -12.60 -24.16
N LYS A 151 -15.63 -12.49 -25.02
CA LYS A 151 -16.84 -13.34 -24.96
C LYS A 151 -16.57 -14.81 -25.29
N LYS A 152 -15.60 -15.10 -26.17
CA LYS A 152 -15.19 -16.47 -26.51
C LYS A 152 -14.41 -17.07 -25.35
N VAL A 153 -13.56 -16.28 -24.69
CA VAL A 153 -12.82 -16.69 -23.48
C VAL A 153 -13.78 -16.97 -22.33
N GLU A 154 -14.75 -16.08 -22.09
CA GLU A 154 -15.80 -16.27 -21.08
C GLU A 154 -16.59 -17.55 -21.32
N ARG A 155 -17.04 -17.80 -22.56
CA ARG A 155 -17.74 -19.05 -22.92
C ARG A 155 -16.85 -20.28 -22.78
N PHE A 156 -15.60 -20.22 -23.22
CA PHE A 156 -14.66 -21.34 -23.09
C PHE A 156 -14.45 -21.75 -21.64
N ILE A 157 -14.37 -20.78 -20.71
CA ILE A 157 -14.23 -21.07 -19.27
C ILE A 157 -15.51 -21.73 -18.72
N LEU A 158 -16.68 -21.21 -19.10
CA LEU A 158 -17.98 -21.74 -18.64
C LEU A 158 -18.28 -23.13 -19.23
N ASP A 159 -18.03 -23.33 -20.53
CA ASP A 159 -18.34 -24.57 -21.24
C ASP A 159 -17.46 -25.76 -20.79
N ASN A 160 -16.34 -25.51 -20.11
CA ASN A 160 -15.45 -26.55 -19.56
C ASN A 160 -15.71 -26.88 -18.07
N LEU A 161 -16.68 -26.22 -17.42
CA LEU A 161 -17.06 -26.54 -16.05
C LEU A 161 -18.06 -27.71 -16.02
N PRO A 162 -17.88 -28.72 -15.15
CA PRO A 162 -18.74 -29.90 -15.08
C PRO A 162 -20.05 -29.64 -14.31
N PHE A 163 -20.81 -28.61 -14.67
CA PHE A 163 -22.09 -28.25 -14.05
C PHE A 163 -23.26 -28.33 -15.04
N SER A 164 -24.48 -28.56 -14.55
CA SER A 164 -25.68 -28.47 -15.39
C SER A 164 -25.98 -27.00 -15.69
N LYS A 165 -26.25 -26.64 -16.96
CA LYS A 165 -26.43 -25.24 -17.41
C LYS A 165 -27.36 -24.40 -16.53
N GLN A 166 -28.42 -24.98 -15.99
CA GLN A 166 -29.36 -24.27 -15.10
C GLN A 166 -28.80 -24.02 -13.68
N LEU A 167 -28.05 -24.96 -13.11
CA LEU A 167 -27.44 -24.82 -11.79
C LEU A 167 -26.21 -23.91 -11.86
N GLU A 168 -25.42 -24.04 -12.93
CA GLU A 168 -24.24 -23.21 -13.20
C GLU A 168 -24.60 -21.72 -13.29
N GLU A 169 -25.65 -21.39 -14.04
CA GLU A 169 -26.09 -20.00 -14.14
C GLU A 169 -26.67 -19.46 -12.83
N GLN A 170 -27.40 -20.26 -12.05
CA GLN A 170 -27.99 -19.79 -10.79
C GLN A 170 -26.95 -19.63 -9.69
N VAL A 171 -26.06 -20.62 -9.52
CA VAL A 171 -24.97 -20.58 -8.53
C VAL A 171 -23.94 -19.54 -8.93
N GLY A 172 -23.55 -19.47 -10.20
CA GLY A 172 -22.63 -18.47 -10.72
C GLY A 172 -23.14 -17.05 -10.53
N ARG A 173 -24.42 -16.78 -10.81
CA ARG A 173 -25.04 -15.46 -10.56
C ARG A 173 -25.06 -15.11 -9.07
N LYS A 174 -25.47 -16.04 -8.20
CA LYS A 174 -25.54 -15.80 -6.75
C LYS A 174 -24.14 -15.60 -6.13
N LEU A 175 -23.18 -16.44 -6.49
CA LEU A 175 -21.79 -16.32 -6.02
C LEU A 175 -21.16 -15.02 -6.51
N THR A 176 -21.32 -14.70 -7.78
CA THR A 176 -20.83 -13.44 -8.36
C THR A 176 -21.46 -12.24 -7.66
N ALA A 177 -22.77 -12.25 -7.41
CA ALA A 177 -23.45 -11.18 -6.69
C ALA A 177 -22.96 -11.04 -5.24
N ALA A 178 -22.77 -12.16 -4.53
CA ALA A 178 -22.26 -12.17 -3.16
C ALA A 178 -20.82 -11.63 -3.10
N VAL A 179 -19.93 -12.15 -3.94
CA VAL A 179 -18.53 -11.71 -4.04
C VAL A 179 -18.45 -10.23 -4.44
N GLN A 180 -19.23 -9.78 -5.42
CA GLN A 180 -19.27 -8.37 -5.82
C GLN A 180 -19.78 -7.46 -4.70
N THR A 181 -20.77 -7.90 -3.93
CA THR A 181 -21.29 -7.14 -2.78
C THR A 181 -20.22 -6.99 -1.71
N VAL A 182 -19.52 -8.07 -1.35
CA VAL A 182 -18.44 -8.03 -0.35
C VAL A 182 -17.27 -7.18 -0.82
N ILE A 183 -16.80 -7.38 -2.05
CA ILE A 183 -15.67 -6.61 -2.61
C ILE A 183 -16.01 -5.12 -2.69
N ARG A 184 -17.19 -4.76 -3.21
CA ARG A 184 -17.60 -3.34 -3.30
C ARG A 184 -17.78 -2.71 -1.91
N GLY A 185 -18.36 -3.44 -0.97
CA GLY A 185 -18.50 -3.00 0.42
C GLY A 185 -17.14 -2.74 1.05
N ASN A 186 -16.23 -3.70 0.96
CA ASN A 186 -14.88 -3.55 1.51
C ASN A 186 -14.12 -2.41 0.85
N LEU A 187 -14.16 -2.27 -0.48
CA LEU A 187 -13.50 -1.16 -1.18
C LEU A 187 -13.97 0.22 -0.70
N ILE A 188 -15.28 0.41 -0.51
CA ILE A 188 -15.83 1.68 -0.01
C ILE A 188 -15.32 1.93 1.42
N ILE A 189 -15.36 0.91 2.28
CA ILE A 189 -14.87 1.01 3.66
C ILE A 189 -13.37 1.35 3.67
N SER A 190 -12.56 0.69 2.83
CA SER A 190 -11.12 0.93 2.72
C SER A 190 -10.80 2.36 2.31
N ILE A 191 -11.54 2.91 1.34
CA ILE A 191 -11.38 4.30 0.90
C ILE A 191 -11.74 5.25 2.04
N LEU A 192 -12.90 5.08 2.65
CA LEU A 192 -13.35 5.95 3.75
C LEU A 192 -12.37 5.90 4.94
N GLN A 193 -11.89 4.70 5.29
CA GLN A 193 -10.95 4.49 6.37
C GLN A 193 -9.57 5.09 6.06
N GLY A 194 -9.05 4.86 4.86
CA GLY A 194 -7.79 5.46 4.41
C GLY A 194 -7.85 6.98 4.40
N THR A 195 -8.90 7.57 3.82
CA THR A 195 -9.10 9.02 3.78
C THR A 195 -9.22 9.61 5.19
N ALA A 196 -9.96 8.96 6.09
CA ALA A 196 -10.09 9.43 7.47
C ALA A 196 -8.73 9.43 8.20
N ILE A 197 -7.91 8.38 8.02
CA ILE A 197 -6.58 8.29 8.63
C ILE A 197 -5.63 9.32 8.02
N TYR A 198 -5.68 9.53 6.70
CA TYR A 198 -4.90 10.57 6.02
C TYR A 198 -5.20 11.95 6.61
N ILE A 199 -6.49 12.32 6.68
CA ILE A 199 -6.92 13.62 7.22
C ILE A 199 -6.48 13.76 8.68
N LEU A 200 -6.66 12.71 9.48
CA LEU A 200 -6.27 12.70 10.90
C LEU A 200 -4.77 12.95 11.08
N LEU A 201 -3.92 12.23 10.34
CA LEU A 201 -2.46 12.36 10.42
C LEU A 201 -1.97 13.69 9.85
N TRP A 202 -2.57 14.15 8.76
CA TRP A 202 -2.25 15.43 8.12
C TRP A 202 -2.56 16.62 9.04
N ILE A 203 -3.74 16.64 9.67
CA ILE A 203 -4.11 17.70 10.64
C ILE A 203 -3.21 17.64 11.88
N ALA A 204 -2.82 16.44 12.31
CA ALA A 204 -1.91 16.26 13.43
C ALA A 204 -0.44 16.63 13.13
N GLY A 205 -0.12 17.03 11.89
CA GLY A 205 1.23 17.39 11.47
C GLY A 205 2.20 16.20 11.45
N ILE A 206 1.69 14.96 11.43
CA ILE A 206 2.50 13.75 11.39
C ILE A 206 3.04 13.57 9.98
N SER A 207 4.34 13.30 9.87
CA SER A 207 4.93 13.07 8.54
C SER A 207 4.47 11.77 7.89
N SER A 208 4.59 11.74 6.56
CA SER A 208 4.19 10.62 5.71
C SER A 208 2.74 10.11 5.94
N PRO A 209 1.73 11.00 5.99
CA PRO A 209 0.35 10.62 6.28
C PRO A 209 -0.26 9.74 5.16
N PHE A 210 0.19 9.88 3.91
CA PHE A 210 -0.35 9.12 2.78
C PHE A 210 0.06 7.66 2.81
N LEU A 211 1.30 7.36 3.23
CA LEU A 211 1.82 6.01 3.40
C LEU A 211 1.00 5.25 4.43
N TYR A 212 0.82 5.84 5.62
CA TYR A 212 0.07 5.21 6.70
C TYR A 212 -1.41 5.04 6.37
N ALA A 213 -2.02 6.03 5.73
CA ALA A 213 -3.38 5.94 5.22
C ALA A 213 -3.55 4.83 4.17
N SER A 214 -2.58 4.69 3.25
CA SER A 214 -2.59 3.68 2.21
C SER A 214 -2.36 2.28 2.76
N LEU A 215 -1.46 2.12 3.73
CA LEU A 215 -1.28 0.88 4.48
C LEU A 215 -2.57 0.51 5.19
N ALA A 216 -3.20 1.44 5.91
CA ALA A 216 -4.48 1.17 6.56
C ALA A 216 -5.58 0.81 5.55
N ALA A 217 -5.71 1.53 4.43
CA ALA A 217 -6.66 1.18 3.38
C ALA A 217 -6.41 -0.23 2.82
N PHE A 218 -5.16 -0.57 2.53
CA PHE A 218 -4.79 -1.89 2.01
C PHE A 218 -5.07 -3.01 3.00
N PHE A 219 -4.59 -2.88 4.25
CA PHE A 219 -4.79 -3.89 5.29
C PHE A 219 -6.26 -4.01 5.72
N SER A 220 -7.09 -2.97 5.55
CA SER A 220 -8.53 -3.06 5.83
C SER A 220 -9.28 -4.07 4.96
N ILE A 221 -8.73 -4.42 3.79
CA ILE A 221 -9.30 -5.42 2.89
C ILE A 221 -9.16 -6.83 3.49
N ILE A 222 -8.13 -7.05 4.33
CA ILE A 222 -7.82 -8.34 4.94
C ILE A 222 -8.81 -8.61 6.09
N PRO A 223 -9.69 -9.63 5.99
CA PRO A 223 -10.61 -9.96 7.06
C PRO A 223 -9.86 -10.38 8.34
N VAL A 224 -10.49 -10.20 9.51
CA VAL A 224 -9.99 -10.59 10.85
C VAL A 224 -8.81 -9.77 11.36
N VAL A 225 -7.77 -9.55 10.53
CA VAL A 225 -6.63 -8.70 10.89
C VAL A 225 -6.97 -7.23 10.65
N GLY A 226 -7.49 -6.89 9.47
CA GLY A 226 -7.87 -5.53 9.12
C GLY A 226 -6.74 -4.52 9.38
N THR A 227 -7.12 -3.30 9.73
CA THR A 227 -6.16 -2.24 10.04
C THR A 227 -5.40 -2.45 11.34
N SER A 228 -5.78 -3.41 12.19
CA SER A 228 -5.12 -3.70 13.48
C SER A 228 -3.60 -3.89 13.33
N ALA A 229 -3.14 -4.46 12.21
CA ALA A 229 -1.73 -4.65 11.91
C ALA A 229 -0.93 -3.34 11.80
N VAL A 230 -1.58 -2.25 11.42
CA VAL A 230 -0.91 -0.97 11.12
C VAL A 230 -0.90 -0.02 12.33
N TRP A 231 -1.87 -0.12 13.24
CA TRP A 231 -1.99 0.81 14.39
C TRP A 231 -0.80 0.76 15.34
N LEU A 232 -0.27 -0.43 15.64
CA LEU A 232 0.87 -0.56 16.55
C LEU A 232 2.15 0.05 15.95
N PRO A 233 2.59 -0.31 14.73
CA PRO A 233 3.73 0.34 14.09
C PRO A 233 3.59 1.86 13.97
N ILE A 234 2.41 2.36 13.60
CA ILE A 234 2.15 3.82 13.53
C ILE A 234 2.31 4.46 14.90
N GLY A 235 1.70 3.88 15.93
CA GLY A 235 1.75 4.43 17.28
C GLY A 235 3.19 4.52 17.82
N LEU A 236 4.00 3.48 17.56
CA LEU A 236 5.41 3.47 17.93
C LEU A 236 6.20 4.53 17.14
N TYR A 237 6.01 4.61 15.83
CA TYR A 237 6.65 5.63 15.00
C TYR A 237 6.33 7.05 15.50
N ILE A 238 5.05 7.34 15.76
CA ILE A 238 4.63 8.67 16.23
C ILE A 238 5.21 8.99 17.61
N LEU A 239 5.28 7.98 18.49
CA LEU A 239 5.79 8.16 19.85
C LEU A 239 7.28 8.50 19.84
N PHE A 240 8.08 7.74 19.09
CA PHE A 240 9.54 7.81 19.13
C PHE A 240 10.15 8.80 18.13
N LEU A 241 9.51 9.00 16.97
CA LEU A 241 10.09 9.79 15.87
C LEU A 241 9.36 11.13 15.62
N GLU A 242 8.11 11.29 16.08
CA GLU A 242 7.32 12.50 15.82
C GLU A 242 7.02 13.30 17.09
N ASN A 243 7.43 12.81 18.28
CA ASN A 243 7.23 13.44 19.58
C ASN A 243 5.78 13.92 19.82
N ASN A 244 4.79 13.19 19.32
CA ASN A 244 3.37 13.51 19.48
C ASN A 244 2.68 12.42 20.32
N PRO A 245 2.81 12.47 21.66
CA PRO A 245 2.31 11.42 22.54
C PRO A 245 0.79 11.27 22.47
N MET A 246 0.05 12.36 22.26
CA MET A 246 -1.41 12.33 22.13
C MET A 246 -1.85 11.44 20.97
N MET A 247 -1.25 11.62 19.80
CA MET A 247 -1.56 10.81 18.63
C MET A 247 -1.05 9.37 18.81
N ALA A 248 0.12 9.16 19.40
CA ALA A 248 0.61 7.83 19.70
C ALA A 248 -0.37 7.03 20.59
N TYR A 249 -0.87 7.64 21.66
CA TYR A 249 -1.85 7.02 22.55
C TYR A 249 -3.20 6.78 21.86
N PHE A 250 -3.63 7.65 20.94
CA PHE A 250 -4.81 7.41 20.12
C PHE A 250 -4.68 6.13 19.29
N PHE A 251 -3.57 5.97 18.56
CA PHE A 251 -3.34 4.80 17.70
C PHE A 251 -3.17 3.52 18.54
N TYR A 252 -2.45 3.59 19.66
CA TYR A 252 -2.32 2.47 20.60
C TYR A 252 -3.67 2.08 21.24
N GLY A 253 -4.49 3.06 21.63
CA GLY A 253 -5.83 2.84 22.16
C GLY A 253 -6.72 2.09 21.15
N LYS A 254 -6.70 2.49 19.87
CA LYS A 254 -7.42 1.78 18.81
C LYS A 254 -6.95 0.34 18.65
N TRP A 255 -5.63 0.11 18.66
CA TRP A 255 -5.05 -1.23 18.59
C TRP A 255 -5.56 -2.16 19.70
N THR A 256 -5.51 -1.68 20.96
CA THR A 256 -5.94 -2.49 22.12
C THR A 256 -7.44 -2.80 22.11
N ILE A 257 -8.30 -1.87 21.69
CA ILE A 257 -9.75 -2.09 21.57
C ILE A 257 -10.04 -3.19 20.53
N LEU A 258 -9.37 -3.14 19.37
CA LEU A 258 -9.55 -4.13 18.30
C LEU A 258 -9.09 -5.53 18.73
N LEU A 259 -7.96 -5.64 19.42
CA LEU A 259 -7.49 -6.92 19.96
C LEU A 259 -8.44 -7.51 21.02
N ARG A 260 -9.05 -6.66 21.85
CA ARG A 260 -10.07 -7.11 22.81
C ARG A 260 -11.33 -7.61 22.11
N SER A 261 -11.76 -6.92 21.04
CA SER A 261 -12.90 -7.34 20.23
C SER A 261 -12.67 -8.68 19.54
N SER A 262 -11.50 -8.88 18.92
CA SER A 262 -11.17 -10.13 18.20
C SER A 262 -11.05 -11.35 19.13
N ARG A 263 -10.56 -11.16 20.36
CA ARG A 263 -10.52 -12.22 21.39
C ARG A 263 -11.91 -12.65 21.85
N LYS A 264 -12.91 -11.76 21.79
CA LYS A 264 -14.28 -12.06 22.21
C LYS A 264 -14.98 -12.99 21.20
N PHE A 265 -14.74 -12.80 19.90
CA PHE A 265 -15.24 -13.67 18.83
C PHE A 265 -14.62 -15.07 18.80
N ARG A 266 -13.40 -15.23 19.35
CA ARG A 266 -12.74 -16.55 19.42
C ARG A 266 -13.22 -17.43 20.57
N LYS A 267 -14.02 -16.88 21.49
CA LYS A 267 -14.49 -17.54 22.72
C LYS A 267 -15.99 -17.88 22.69
N THR A 268 -16.67 -17.62 21.58
CA THR A 268 -18.07 -17.95 21.28
C THR A 268 -18.10 -18.86 20.07
#